data_AF-A0A966QBF5-F1
#
_entry.id   AF-A0A966QBF5-F1
#
_cell.length_a   1.000
_cell.length_b   1.000
_cell.length_c   1.000
_cell.angle_alpha   90.00
_cell.angle_beta   90.00
_cell.angle_gamma   90.00
#
_symmetry.space_group_name_H-M   'P 1'
#
loop_
_entity.id
_entity.type
_entity.pdbx_description
1 polymer ?
#
loop_
_entity_poly.entity_id
_entity_poly.type
_entity_poly.pdbx_seq_one_letter_code
_entity_poly.pdbx_strand_id
1 'polypeptide(L)' 'EFDDLDLEMNRDEAITIIEWGSDVAPRLSDEFLTVSIEFGESENDRIVYVAGNGKRWEGFSL' A
#
# COMPACT_ATOMS: atom_id res chain seq x y z
N GLU A 1 -1.07 -20.26 3.91
CA GLU A 1 -2.08 -19.60 3.06
C GLU A 1 -2.03 -18.06 3.00
N PHE A 2 -1.05 -17.38 3.60
CA PHE A 2 -0.43 -16.19 2.96
C PHE A 2 0.98 -16.56 2.48
N ASP A 3 1.64 -17.44 3.23
CA ASP A 3 2.90 -18.14 2.90
C ASP A 3 2.81 -19.07 1.67
N ASP A 4 1.60 -19.37 1.16
CA ASP A 4 1.41 -20.18 -0.07
C ASP A 4 1.27 -19.31 -1.33
N LEU A 5 1.22 -17.98 -1.17
CA LEU A 5 1.26 -17.06 -2.29
C LEU A 5 2.74 -16.80 -2.59
N ASP A 6 3.21 -17.16 -3.80
CA ASP A 6 4.57 -16.90 -4.31
C ASP A 6 4.87 -15.38 -4.51
N LEU A 7 4.34 -14.53 -3.63
CA LEU A 7 4.56 -13.08 -3.62
C LEU A 7 6.04 -12.73 -3.41
N GLU A 8 6.83 -13.65 -2.88
CA GLU A 8 8.28 -13.49 -2.74
C GLU A 8 9.02 -13.56 -4.08
N MET A 9 8.52 -14.33 -5.07
CA MET A 9 9.31 -14.66 -6.26
C MET A 9 9.42 -13.55 -7.30
N ASN A 10 8.58 -12.50 -7.26
CA ASN A 10 8.58 -11.41 -8.26
C ASN A 10 8.55 -10.00 -7.66
N ARG A 11 8.76 -9.86 -6.35
CA ARG A 11 8.51 -8.60 -5.65
C ARG A 11 9.46 -7.47 -6.03
N ASP A 12 10.71 -7.80 -6.31
CA ASP A 12 11.74 -6.80 -6.61
C ASP A 12 11.55 -6.19 -8.02
N GLU A 13 10.79 -6.86 -8.90
CA GLU A 13 10.56 -6.44 -10.28
C GLU A 13 9.10 -6.02 -10.57
N ALA A 14 8.20 -6.16 -9.59
CA ALA A 14 6.78 -5.87 -9.74
C ALA A 14 6.25 -4.88 -8.71
N ILE A 15 5.14 -4.21 -9.04
CA ILE A 15 4.36 -3.43 -8.08
C ILE A 15 3.24 -4.31 -7.56
N THR A 16 3.22 -4.56 -6.26
CA THR A 16 2.14 -5.28 -5.58
C THR A 16 1.16 -4.28 -4.96
N ILE A 17 -0.13 -4.41 -5.30
CA ILE A 17 -1.22 -3.67 -4.66
C ILE A 17 -1.99 -4.64 -3.79
N ILE A 18 -2.25 -4.24 -2.55
CA ILE A 18 -2.96 -5.06 -1.57
C ILE A 18 -4.15 -4.25 -1.05
N GLU A 19 -5.36 -4.71 -1.36
CA GLU A 19 -6.57 -4.18 -0.76
C GLU A 19 -6.75 -4.73 0.65
N TRP A 20 -7.30 -3.93 1.57
CA TRP A 20 -7.49 -4.29 2.98
C TRP A 20 -6.20 -4.73 3.69
N GLY A 21 -5.06 -4.16 3.26
CA GLY A 21 -3.74 -4.59 3.66
C GLY A 21 -3.22 -4.06 4.99
N SER A 22 -4.02 -3.38 5.84
CA SER A 22 -3.52 -2.73 7.06
C SER A 22 -2.79 -3.69 8.00
N ASP A 23 -3.31 -4.92 8.14
CA ASP A 23 -2.75 -5.96 8.99
C ASP A 23 -1.77 -6.89 8.25
N VAL A 24 -1.66 -6.73 6.93
CA VAL A 24 -0.92 -7.62 6.01
C VAL A 24 0.36 -6.98 5.49
N ALA A 25 0.32 -5.70 5.11
CA ALA A 25 1.44 -4.97 4.54
C ALA A 25 2.70 -4.98 5.44
N PRO A 26 2.60 -4.76 6.77
CA PRO A 26 3.77 -4.81 7.65
C PRO A 26 4.39 -6.21 7.80
N ARG A 27 3.63 -7.27 7.49
CA ARG A 27 4.15 -8.64 7.47
C ARG A 27 4.88 -8.97 6.19
N LEU A 28 4.63 -8.20 5.13
CA LEU A 28 5.23 -8.43 3.83
C LEU A 28 6.50 -7.61 3.67
N SER A 29 6.49 -6.30 3.95
CA SER A 29 7.70 -5.47 3.79
C SER A 29 7.76 -4.39 4.85
N ASP A 30 8.99 -4.02 5.21
CA ASP A 30 9.29 -2.85 6.04
C ASP A 30 9.20 -1.53 5.25
N GLU A 31 9.13 -1.60 3.92
CA GLU A 31 8.97 -0.45 3.02
C GLU A 31 7.71 -0.61 2.13
N PHE A 32 6.75 0.30 2.26
CA PHE A 32 5.51 0.30 1.48
C PHE A 32 4.86 1.69 1.49
N LEU A 33 3.92 1.90 0.58
CA LEU A 33 3.08 3.09 0.53
C LEU A 33 1.67 2.71 0.96
N THR A 34 1.10 3.40 1.96
CA THR A 34 -0.31 3.27 2.31
C THR A 34 -1.12 4.30 1.56
N VAL A 35 -2.20 3.85 0.92
CA VAL A 35 -3.19 4.70 0.28
C VAL A 35 -4.54 4.48 0.96
N SER A 36 -5.07 5.51 1.59
CA SER A 36 -6.39 5.51 2.22
C SER A 36 -7.33 6.37 1.38
N ILE A 37 -8.48 5.80 1.02
CA ILE A 37 -9.50 6.46 0.20
C ILE A 37 -10.76 6.59 1.04
N GLU A 38 -11.17 7.84 1.28
CA GLU A 38 -12.37 8.17 2.03
C GLU A 38 -13.39 8.87 1.12
N PHE A 39 -14.67 8.84 1.51
CA PHE A 39 -15.70 9.65 0.86
C PHE A 39 -15.43 11.13 1.10
N GLY A 40 -15.56 11.94 0.05
CA GLY A 40 -15.54 13.40 0.13
C GLY A 40 -16.92 13.98 0.41
N GLU A 41 -17.09 15.27 0.13
CA GLU A 41 -18.34 15.98 0.42
C GLU A 41 -19.51 15.54 -0.47
N SER A 42 -19.24 15.21 -1.75
CA SER A 42 -20.26 14.69 -2.68
C SER A 42 -20.10 13.19 -2.94
N GLU A 43 -21.17 12.58 -3.49
CA GLU A 43 -21.24 11.15 -3.81
C GLU A 43 -20.07 10.65 -4.66
N ASN A 44 -19.55 11.50 -5.54
CA ASN A 44 -18.47 11.17 -6.46
C ASN A 44 -17.12 11.79 -6.05
N ASP A 45 -17.04 12.44 -4.89
CA ASP A 45 -15.79 12.98 -4.38
C ASP A 45 -15.09 11.96 -3.48
N ARG A 46 -13.76 11.90 -3.58
CA ARG A 46 -12.92 11.08 -2.71
C ARG A 46 -11.79 11.91 -2.15
N ILE A 47 -11.46 11.66 -0.89
CA ILE A 47 -10.26 12.20 -0.25
C ILE A 47 -9.24 11.06 -0.23
N VAL A 48 -8.07 11.31 -0.80
CA VAL A 48 -6.98 10.33 -0.87
C VAL A 48 -5.86 10.78 0.02
N TYR A 49 -5.53 9.96 1.01
CA TYR A 49 -4.37 10.14 1.86
C TYR A 49 -3.30 9.15 1.46
N VAL A 50 -2.06 9.65 1.38
CA VAL A 50 -0.91 8.84 1.04
C VAL A 50 0.15 9.00 2.11
N ALA A 51 0.62 7.87 2.64
CA ALA A 51 1.67 7.83 3.64
C ALA A 51 2.75 6.83 3.21
N GLY A 52 3.98 7.33 3.08
CA GLY A 52 5.16 6.51 2.85
C GLY A 52 5.69 5.90 4.14
N ASN A 53 5.98 4.61 4.12
CA ASN A 53 6.71 3.91 5.17
C ASN A 53 8.03 3.36 4.61
N GLY A 54 9.15 3.66 5.29
CA GLY A 54 10.48 3.28 4.83
C GLY A 54 11.20 4.37 4.01
N LYS A 55 12.51 4.20 3.81
CA LYS A 55 13.38 5.19 3.16
C LYS A 55 13.04 5.37 1.69
N ARG A 56 12.60 4.30 1.02
CA ARG A 56 12.16 4.34 -0.39
C ARG A 56 11.11 5.42 -0.65
N TRP A 57 10.24 5.69 0.33
CA TRP A 57 9.08 6.59 0.17
C TRP A 57 9.25 7.93 0.91
N GLU A 58 10.45 8.23 1.42
CA GLU A 58 10.73 9.47 2.12
C GLU A 58 10.54 10.68 1.19
N GLY A 59 9.76 11.67 1.64
CA GLY A 59 9.48 12.88 0.86
C GLY A 59 8.49 12.69 -0.30
N PHE A 60 7.87 11.51 -0.45
CA PHE A 60 6.83 11.29 -1.45
C PHE A 60 5.59 12.16 -1.18
N SER A 61 5.04 12.76 -2.22
CA SER A 61 3.77 13.51 -2.21
C SER A 61 2.96 13.21 -3.46
N LEU A 62 1.62 13.19 -3.34
CA LEU A 62 0.68 12.96 -4.44
C LEU A 62 0.46 14.23 -5.28
#